data_AF-A0A9D2A960-F1
#
_entry.id   AF-A0A9D2A960-F1
#
_cell.length_a   1.000
_cell.length_b   1.000
_cell.length_c   1.000
_cell.angle_alpha   90.00
_cell.angle_beta   90.00
_cell.angle_gamma   90.00
#
_symmetry.space_group_name_H-M   'P 1'
#
loop_
_entity.id
_entity.type
_entity.pdbx_description
1 polymer ?
#
loop_
_entity_poly.entity_id
_entity_poly.type
_entity_poly.pdbx_seq_one_letter_code
_entity_poly.pdbx_strand_id
1 'polypeptide(L)'
;MSEAATQAGAEARLDAAEVREELDRIGEAAVAQVGHWLRRTEDSGVTPHASAQRLAAVLSHPRGLEFTVGFVDRVIRTEDNKAAAEALAELGQIAPDGLGFADRAQIKAGAMA
;
A
#
# COMPACT_ATOMS: atom_id res chain seq x y z
N MET A 1 49.13 -22.60 -1.99
CA MET A 1 48.35 -21.55 -1.28
C MET A 1 47.45 -20.71 -2.21
N SER A 2 47.82 -20.45 -3.48
CA SER A 2 46.97 -19.69 -4.43
C SER A 2 45.69 -20.43 -4.88
N GLU A 3 45.71 -21.76 -4.90
CA GLU A 3 44.60 -22.59 -5.39
C GLU A 3 43.46 -22.69 -4.35
N ALA A 4 43.79 -22.85 -3.07
CA ALA A 4 42.82 -22.87 -1.98
C ALA A 4 42.05 -21.54 -1.81
N ALA A 5 42.72 -20.39 -2.02
CA ALA A 5 42.05 -19.08 -1.99
C ALA A 5 41.13 -18.87 -3.20
N THR A 6 41.47 -19.46 -4.35
CA THR A 6 40.64 -19.40 -5.57
C THR A 6 39.39 -20.30 -5.42
N GLN A 7 39.54 -21.47 -4.81
CA GLN A 7 38.45 -22.41 -4.58
C GLN A 7 37.44 -21.91 -3.54
N ALA A 8 37.90 -21.36 -2.42
CA ALA A 8 37.03 -20.75 -1.41
C ALA A 8 36.22 -19.56 -1.98
N GLY A 9 36.81 -18.77 -2.88
CA GLY A 9 36.11 -17.68 -3.57
C GLY A 9 35.12 -18.14 -4.65
N ALA A 10 35.29 -19.36 -5.18
CA ALA A 10 34.35 -19.97 -6.12
C ALA A 10 33.14 -20.58 -5.38
N GLU A 11 33.38 -21.31 -4.29
CA GLU A 11 32.33 -21.87 -3.43
C GLU A 11 31.41 -20.77 -2.87
N ALA A 12 31.96 -19.71 -2.28
CA ALA A 12 31.16 -18.59 -1.77
C ALA A 12 30.35 -17.86 -2.87
N ARG A 13 30.80 -17.90 -4.14
CA ARG A 13 30.08 -17.31 -5.27
C ARG A 13 28.94 -18.23 -5.76
N LEU A 14 29.13 -19.55 -5.68
CA LEU A 14 28.08 -20.54 -5.95
C LEU A 14 26.98 -20.45 -4.88
N ASP A 15 27.33 -20.37 -3.60
CA ASP A 15 26.37 -20.20 -2.50
C ASP A 15 25.52 -18.93 -2.69
N ALA A 16 26.16 -17.82 -3.08
CA ALA A 16 25.44 -16.57 -3.35
C ALA A 16 24.54 -16.64 -4.60
N ALA A 17 24.89 -17.46 -5.59
CA ALA A 17 24.08 -17.69 -6.78
C ALA A 17 22.86 -18.58 -6.46
N GLU A 18 23.05 -19.64 -5.66
CA GLU A 18 21.98 -20.51 -5.18
C GLU A 18 20.97 -19.75 -4.32
N VAL A 19 21.45 -18.90 -3.41
CA VAL A 19 20.58 -18.03 -2.61
C VAL A 19 19.77 -17.09 -3.49
N ARG A 20 20.38 -16.52 -4.54
CA ARG A 20 19.68 -15.66 -5.49
C ARG A 20 18.60 -16.42 -6.27
N GLU A 21 18.91 -17.62 -6.74
CA GLU A 21 17.96 -18.47 -7.44
C GLU A 21 16.78 -18.88 -6.55
N GLU A 22 17.04 -19.21 -5.27
CA GLU A 22 15.98 -19.47 -4.31
C GLU A 22 15.11 -18.24 -4.06
N LEU A 23 15.71 -17.05 -3.92
CA LEU A 23 14.96 -15.80 -3.77
C LEU A 23 14.09 -15.48 -4.99
N ASP A 24 14.61 -15.71 -6.20
CA ASP A 24 13.86 -15.52 -7.44
C ASP A 24 12.69 -16.51 -7.50
N ARG A 25 12.92 -17.79 -7.17
CA ARG A 25 11.84 -18.80 -7.09
C ARG A 25 10.77 -18.44 -6.06
N ILE A 26 11.14 -17.96 -4.87
CA ILE A 26 10.19 -17.51 -3.85
C ILE A 26 9.41 -16.28 -4.35
N GLY A 27 10.09 -15.34 -5.01
CA GLY A 27 9.48 -14.16 -5.60
C GLY A 27 8.42 -14.52 -6.65
N GLU A 28 8.76 -15.40 -7.58
CA GLU A 28 7.83 -15.91 -8.60
C GLU A 28 6.65 -16.64 -7.97
N ALA A 29 6.89 -17.49 -6.96
CA ALA A 29 5.83 -18.19 -6.24
C ALA A 29 4.88 -17.22 -5.51
N ALA A 30 5.40 -16.15 -4.91
CA ALA A 30 4.60 -15.12 -4.27
C ALA A 30 3.72 -14.38 -5.28
N VAL A 31 4.27 -14.00 -6.44
CA VAL A 31 3.50 -13.37 -7.53
C VAL A 31 2.40 -14.30 -8.03
N ALA A 32 2.71 -15.58 -8.25
CA ALA A 32 1.74 -16.58 -8.68
C ALA A 32 0.60 -16.75 -7.66
N GLN A 33 0.94 -16.77 -6.37
CA GLN A 33 -0.02 -16.88 -5.27
C GLN A 33 -0.96 -15.67 -5.20
N VAL A 34 -0.42 -14.45 -5.27
CA VAL A 34 -1.23 -13.23 -5.31
C VAL A 34 -2.15 -13.22 -6.53
N GLY A 35 -1.63 -13.61 -7.70
CA GLY A 35 -2.44 -13.74 -8.91
C GLY A 35 -3.57 -14.76 -8.77
N HIS A 36 -3.34 -15.87 -8.05
CA HIS A 36 -4.38 -16.85 -7.76
C HIS A 36 -5.48 -16.27 -6.85
N TRP A 37 -5.12 -15.53 -5.81
CA TRP A 37 -6.10 -14.87 -4.94
C TRP A 37 -6.96 -13.86 -5.69
N LEU A 38 -6.35 -13.03 -6.55
CA LEU A 38 -7.08 -12.04 -7.35
C LEU A 38 -8.11 -12.70 -8.27
N ARG A 39 -7.70 -13.73 -9.04
CA ARG A 39 -8.63 -14.50 -9.88
C ARG A 39 -9.76 -15.13 -9.07
N ARG A 40 -9.44 -15.74 -7.92
CA ARG A 40 -10.45 -16.34 -7.04
C ARG A 40 -11.46 -15.31 -6.53
N THR A 41 -11.02 -14.09 -6.23
CA THR A 41 -11.91 -13.00 -5.83
C THR A 41 -12.80 -12.55 -6.99
N GLU A 42 -12.26 -12.43 -8.20
CA GLU A 42 -13.06 -12.13 -9.41
C GLU A 42 -14.12 -13.21 -9.68
N ASP A 43 -13.72 -14.48 -9.62
CA ASP A 43 -14.58 -15.65 -9.83
C ASP A 43 -15.69 -15.78 -8.78
N SER A 44 -15.49 -15.22 -7.58
CA SER A 44 -16.47 -15.28 -6.50
C SER A 44 -17.77 -14.53 -6.80
N GLY A 45 -17.76 -13.61 -7.78
CA GLY A 45 -18.92 -12.80 -8.16
C GLY A 45 -19.42 -11.85 -7.06
N VAL A 46 -18.66 -11.71 -5.96
CA VAL A 46 -19.03 -10.85 -4.84
C VAL A 46 -18.89 -9.39 -5.27
N THR A 47 -19.98 -8.63 -5.15
CA THR A 47 -19.92 -7.18 -5.35
C THR A 47 -19.14 -6.54 -4.20
N PRO A 48 -18.07 -5.76 -4.48
CA PRO A 48 -17.31 -5.10 -3.43
C PRO A 48 -18.20 -4.17 -2.60
N HIS A 49 -18.01 -4.17 -1.28
CA HIS A 49 -18.72 -3.26 -0.40
C HIS A 49 -18.41 -1.80 -0.77
N ALA A 50 -19.34 -0.88 -0.57
CA ALA A 50 -19.16 0.54 -0.91
C ALA A 50 -17.90 1.18 -0.27
N SER A 51 -17.50 0.74 0.93
CA SER A 51 -16.27 1.19 1.59
C SER A 51 -15.01 0.73 0.86
N ALA A 52 -15.00 -0.52 0.36
CA ALA A 52 -13.89 -1.04 -0.44
C ALA A 52 -13.76 -0.29 -1.78
N GLN A 53 -14.88 0.05 -2.43
CA GLN A 53 -14.88 0.85 -3.65
C GLN A 53 -14.30 2.26 -3.42
N ARG A 54 -14.70 2.92 -2.33
CA ARG A 54 -14.15 4.24 -1.96
C ARG A 54 -12.65 4.17 -1.68
N LEU A 55 -12.20 3.17 -0.92
CA LEU A 55 -10.78 2.98 -0.66
C LEU A 55 -10.00 2.74 -1.96
N ALA A 56 -10.51 1.89 -2.86
CA ALA A 56 -9.90 1.65 -4.16
C ALA A 56 -9.82 2.94 -5.00
N ALA A 57 -10.87 3.76 -5.00
CA ALA A 57 -10.87 5.05 -5.69
C ALA A 57 -9.84 6.03 -5.11
N VAL A 58 -9.70 6.07 -3.78
CA VAL A 58 -8.66 6.87 -3.10
C VAL A 58 -7.27 6.39 -3.50
N LEU A 59 -6.99 5.09 -3.39
CA LEU A 59 -5.66 4.53 -3.67
C LEU A 59 -5.26 4.59 -5.15
N SER A 60 -6.23 4.61 -6.07
CA SER A 60 -5.98 4.75 -7.51
C SER A 60 -5.56 6.17 -7.91
N HIS A 61 -5.74 7.16 -7.02
CA HIS A 61 -5.38 8.54 -7.30
C HIS A 61 -3.86 8.75 -7.17
N PRO A 62 -3.22 9.60 -8.00
CA PRO A 62 -1.78 9.85 -7.92
C PRO A 62 -1.30 10.33 -6.54
N ARG A 63 -2.14 11.06 -5.81
CA ARG A 63 -1.90 11.51 -4.41
C ARG A 63 -2.64 10.68 -3.35
N GLY A 64 -3.21 9.54 -3.73
CA GLY A 64 -4.06 8.71 -2.88
C GLY A 64 -3.37 8.16 -1.64
N LEU A 65 -2.12 7.70 -1.82
CA LEU A 65 -1.30 7.18 -0.73
C LEU A 65 -0.95 8.28 0.28
N GLU A 66 -0.49 9.44 -0.20
CA GLU A 66 -0.18 10.61 0.64
C GLU A 66 -1.38 11.04 1.48
N PHE A 67 -2.56 11.15 0.83
CA PHE A 67 -3.81 11.46 1.51
C PHE A 67 -4.14 10.42 2.60
N THR A 68 -4.02 9.12 2.28
CA THR A 68 -4.42 8.03 3.19
C THR A 68 -3.51 7.95 4.41
N VAL A 69 -2.19 8.01 4.21
CA VAL A 69 -1.21 7.99 5.31
C VAL A 69 -1.40 9.24 6.18
N GLY A 70 -1.49 10.43 5.56
CA GLY A 70 -1.72 11.68 6.27
C GLY A 70 -3.01 11.66 7.09
N PHE A 71 -4.10 11.11 6.55
CA PHE A 71 -5.37 10.99 7.25
C PHE A 71 -5.27 10.06 8.47
N VAL A 72 -4.64 8.90 8.34
CA VAL A 72 -4.48 7.96 9.47
C VAL A 72 -3.60 8.57 10.56
N ASP A 73 -2.47 9.15 10.18
CA ASP A 73 -1.47 9.62 11.14
C ASP A 73 -1.84 10.96 11.80
N ARG A 74 -2.51 11.85 11.08
CA ARG A 74 -2.79 13.23 11.54
C ARG A 74 -4.25 13.48 11.93
N VAL A 75 -5.16 12.55 11.65
CA VAL A 75 -6.60 12.71 11.98
C VAL A 75 -7.07 11.59 12.88
N ILE A 76 -6.91 10.33 12.48
CA ILE A 76 -7.43 9.19 13.26
C ILE A 76 -6.65 8.96 14.56
N ARG A 77 -5.33 9.18 14.54
CA ARG A 77 -4.45 8.97 15.70
C ARG A 77 -4.36 10.18 16.63
N THR A 78 -4.87 11.34 16.24
CA THR A 78 -4.72 12.58 16.98
C THR A 78 -5.84 12.72 18.00
N GLU A 79 -5.49 12.87 19.28
CA GLU A 79 -6.47 12.97 20.38
C GLU A 79 -7.04 14.39 20.52
N ASP A 80 -6.29 15.42 20.07
CA ASP A 80 -6.77 16.79 20.03
C ASP A 80 -7.66 17.01 18.78
N ASN A 81 -8.96 17.15 19.02
CA ASN A 81 -9.96 17.37 17.97
C ASN A 81 -9.65 18.58 17.10
N LYS A 82 -9.09 19.65 17.66
CA LYS A 82 -8.79 20.87 16.90
C LYS A 82 -7.60 20.67 15.97
N ALA A 83 -6.55 20.01 16.47
CA ALA A 83 -5.40 19.64 15.64
C ALA A 83 -5.80 18.65 14.53
N ALA A 84 -6.71 17.71 14.83
CA ALA A 84 -7.25 16.78 13.84
C ALA A 84 -8.08 17.50 12.77
N ALA A 85 -8.91 18.49 13.14
CA ALA A 85 -9.69 19.30 12.20
C ALA A 85 -8.80 20.16 11.30
N GLU A 86 -7.77 20.80 11.85
CA GLU A 86 -6.78 21.56 11.07
C GLU A 86 -6.05 20.66 10.06
N ALA A 87 -5.58 19.49 10.50
CA ALA A 87 -4.96 18.50 9.61
C ALA A 87 -5.93 18.01 8.52
N LEU A 88 -7.20 17.79 8.88
CA LEU A 88 -8.23 17.38 7.93
C LEU A 88 -8.53 18.48 6.90
N ALA A 89 -8.47 19.76 7.29
CA ALA A 89 -8.62 20.89 6.38
C ALA A 89 -7.51 20.93 5.32
N GLU A 90 -6.26 20.72 5.75
CA GLU A 90 -5.10 20.64 4.87
C GLU A 90 -5.21 19.46 3.90
N LEU A 91 -5.51 18.27 4.41
CA LEU A 91 -5.67 17.05 3.62
C LEU A 91 -6.84 17.15 2.63
N GLY A 92 -7.89 17.89 3.00
CA GLY A 92 -9.04 18.18 2.13
C GLY A 92 -8.66 18.88 0.82
N GLN A 93 -7.54 19.60 0.77
CA GLN A 93 -7.03 20.25 -0.45
C GLN A 93 -6.41 19.27 -1.44
N ILE A 94 -5.96 18.11 -0.94
CA ILE A 94 -5.36 17.05 -1.74
C ILE A 94 -6.26 15.83 -1.90
N ALA A 95 -7.47 15.90 -1.34
CA ALA A 95 -8.44 14.83 -1.36
C ALA A 95 -8.73 14.36 -2.81
N PRO A 96 -8.72 13.04 -3.07
CA PRO A 96 -9.00 12.50 -4.40
C PRO A 96 -10.38 12.88 -4.94
N ASP A 97 -10.44 13.22 -6.23
CA ASP A 97 -11.71 13.48 -6.93
C ASP A 97 -12.64 12.25 -7.03
N GLY A 98 -12.08 11.05 -6.82
CA GLY A 98 -12.81 9.78 -6.76
C GLY A 98 -13.70 9.61 -5.52
N LEU A 99 -13.59 10.51 -4.54
CA LEU A 99 -14.52 10.55 -3.41
C LEU A 99 -15.86 11.17 -3.82
N GLY A 100 -16.97 10.59 -3.36
CA GLY A 100 -18.31 11.11 -3.63
C GLY A 100 -18.48 12.52 -3.07
N PHE A 101 -19.45 13.28 -3.60
CA PHE A 101 -19.74 14.62 -3.09
C PHE A 101 -20.06 14.61 -1.59
N ALA A 102 -20.80 13.60 -1.12
CA ALA A 102 -21.12 13.43 0.29
C ALA A 102 -19.86 13.19 1.15
N ASP A 103 -18.93 12.33 0.70
CA ASP A 103 -17.68 12.07 1.41
C ASP A 103 -16.82 13.34 1.51
N ARG A 104 -16.74 14.11 0.42
CA ARG A 104 -16.04 15.41 0.42
C ARG A 104 -16.70 16.45 1.31
N ALA A 105 -18.03 16.47 1.38
CA ALA A 105 -18.77 17.35 2.28
C ALA A 105 -18.53 16.99 3.76
N GLN A 106 -18.46 15.69 4.09
CA GLN A 106 -18.14 15.22 5.44
C GLN A 106 -16.72 15.61 5.87
N ILE A 107 -15.74 15.47 4.98
CA ILE A 107 -14.36 15.92 5.23
C ILE A 107 -14.33 17.42 5.54
N LYS A 108 -15.00 18.23 4.72
CA LYS A 108 -15.10 19.69 4.95
C LYS A 108 -15.80 20.04 6.25
N ALA A 109 -16.86 19.32 6.62
CA ALA A 109 -17.57 19.56 7.87
C ALA A 109 -16.70 19.22 9.08
N GLY A 110 -15.99 18.08 9.05
CA GLY A 110 -15.07 17.70 10.13
C GLY A 110 -13.87 18.64 10.25
N ALA A 111 -13.44 19.25 9.15
CA ALA A 111 -12.37 20.25 9.13
C ALA A 111 -12.75 21.60 9.76
N MET A 112 -14.03 21.83 10.09
CA MET A 112 -14.52 23.06 10.71
C MET A 112 -14.83 22.92 12.21
N ALA A 113 -14.67 21.72 12.78
CA ALA A 113 -14.97 21.40 14.18
C ALA A 113 -13.82 21.80 15.12
#